data_AF-A0A1G4REE8-F1
#
_entry.id   AF-A0A1G4REE8-F1
#
_cell.length_a   1.000
_cell.length_b   1.000
_cell.length_c   1.000
_cell.angle_alpha   90.00
_cell.angle_beta   90.00
_cell.angle_gamma   90.00
#
_symmetry.space_group_name_H-M   'P 1'
#
loop_
_entity.id
_entity.type
_entity.pdbx_description
1 polymer ?
#
loop_
_entity_poly.entity_id
_entity_poly.type
_entity_poly.pdbx_seq_one_letter_code
_entity_poly.pdbx_strand_id
1 'polypeptide(L)'
;MITSGEIAIILRALQNHTALENDYLKEIVEKQWEEESGYLAALSACFEKGLVEKSGAFLKLSNEGISWIQENNAEFSVEKDLEHSGDSGAQPTKPYDVAKLKMETKPLSVFQALRKIERAEIDLSPEFQRAFVWDELKQSRLIESMIIKIPLPAFYIDATTAVRWIVVDGLQRLTTLYRYCRLQDFALSGLQFLTELNGKKFDELPPEYKVAIEDDTQLMFYNLMPGTPPLAKYTIFSRVNTGGMQLTPQEIRHALNQGPCTELLRRMAKSPEFLSATQGVVESLRMSDRELILRALAFTLNDYSSYREHGDMESFLVHAMNQVNALPEIEIKNLEQEFYSNIGKVRKIFGIYSFRKYYMKGGRRSPLNKALFEVWTVTVKGFSSSLIEQKKDAIVTEFLTAMNTDDRFVRSISASTGTYSAVEKRFKATTSILEKALNA
;
A
#
# COMPACT_ATOMS: atom_id res chain seq x y z
N MET A 1 -18.29 5.95 26.81
CA MET A 1 -16.84 6.15 26.99
C MET A 1 -16.18 6.00 25.64
N ILE A 2 -15.67 7.10 25.07
CA ILE A 2 -14.89 7.08 23.84
C ILE A 2 -13.58 6.34 24.11
N THR A 3 -13.21 5.43 23.23
CA THR A 3 -12.00 4.63 23.41
C THR A 3 -10.76 5.44 23.04
N SER A 4 -9.63 5.19 23.71
CA SER A 4 -8.33 5.75 23.32
C SER A 4 -7.95 5.47 21.86
N GLY A 5 -8.56 4.45 21.25
CA GLY A 5 -8.43 4.15 19.83
C GLY A 5 -9.07 5.19 18.91
N GLU A 6 -10.29 5.66 19.21
CA GLU A 6 -11.01 6.62 18.35
C GLU A 6 -10.35 8.01 18.38
N ILE A 7 -9.93 8.46 19.56
CA ILE A 7 -9.15 9.68 19.76
C ILE A 7 -7.89 9.66 18.89
N ALA A 8 -7.17 8.54 18.86
CA ALA A 8 -5.92 8.44 18.13
C ALA A 8 -6.07 8.43 16.60
N ILE A 9 -7.12 7.79 16.08
CA ILE A 9 -7.41 7.80 14.64
C ILE A 9 -7.58 9.23 14.15
N ILE A 10 -8.31 10.04 14.93
CA ILE A 10 -8.56 11.44 14.64
C ILE A 10 -7.28 12.25 14.67
N LEU A 11 -6.47 12.09 15.73
CA LEU A 11 -5.20 12.81 15.86
C LEU A 11 -4.24 12.48 14.72
N ARG A 12 -4.22 11.23 14.24
CA ARG A 12 -3.34 10.82 13.14
C ARG A 12 -3.85 11.25 11.76
N ALA A 13 -5.16 11.28 11.56
CA ALA A 13 -5.75 11.89 10.37
C ALA A 13 -5.33 13.37 10.27
N LEU A 14 -5.33 14.09 11.39
CA LEU A 14 -4.86 15.47 11.48
C LEU A 14 -3.33 15.60 11.33
N GLN A 15 -2.54 14.56 11.62
CA GLN A 15 -1.09 14.54 11.38
C GLN A 15 -0.75 14.41 9.89
N ASN A 16 -1.51 13.58 9.17
CA ASN A 16 -1.25 13.26 7.76
C ASN A 16 -1.81 14.30 6.77
N HIS A 17 -2.71 15.18 7.23
CA HIS A 17 -3.28 16.27 6.44
C HIS A 17 -2.90 17.61 7.07
N THR A 18 -2.15 18.46 6.34
CA THR A 18 -1.80 19.83 6.80
C THR A 18 -3.02 20.76 6.91
N ALA A 19 -4.17 20.36 6.37
CA ALA A 19 -5.46 20.98 6.60
C ALA A 19 -6.54 19.98 6.14
N LEU A 20 -7.45 19.56 7.02
CA LEU A 20 -8.71 18.96 6.56
C LEU A 20 -9.60 20.09 6.03
N GLU A 21 -9.45 20.43 4.76
CA GLU A 21 -10.41 21.27 4.05
C GLU A 21 -11.58 20.37 3.64
N ASN A 22 -12.67 20.43 4.38
CA ASN A 22 -13.89 19.73 4.01
C ASN A 22 -15.10 20.46 4.55
N ASP A 23 -16.00 20.87 3.68
CA ASP A 23 -17.29 21.49 4.00
C ASP A 23 -18.12 20.64 5.00
N TYR A 24 -17.80 19.35 5.13
CA TYR A 24 -18.31 18.43 6.15
C TYR A 24 -18.03 18.89 7.60
N LEU A 25 -16.92 19.58 7.86
CA LEU A 25 -16.56 20.09 9.20
C LEU A 25 -17.28 21.41 9.55
N LYS A 26 -17.74 22.18 8.57
CA LYS A 26 -18.52 23.41 8.81
C LYS A 26 -19.90 23.08 9.41
N GLU A 27 -20.58 22.07 8.89
CA GLU A 27 -21.84 21.57 9.47
C GLU A 27 -21.66 21.03 10.90
N ILE A 28 -20.49 20.45 11.19
CA ILE A 28 -20.16 19.85 12.49
C ILE A 28 -19.89 20.92 13.57
N VAL A 29 -19.30 22.06 13.19
CA VAL A 29 -18.94 23.15 14.11
C VAL A 29 -20.11 24.10 14.37
N GLU A 30 -21.04 24.25 13.41
CA GLU A 30 -22.16 25.19 13.51
C GLU A 30 -23.43 24.61 14.16
N LYS A 31 -23.56 23.28 14.24
CA LYS A 31 -24.68 22.63 14.94
C LYS A 31 -24.28 22.31 16.39
N GLN A 32 -25.07 22.79 17.35
CA GLN A 32 -24.95 22.39 18.75
C GLN A 32 -25.23 20.88 18.87
N TRP A 33 -24.14 20.13 19.03
CA TRP A 33 -23.94 18.87 19.72
C TRP A 33 -25.22 18.10 20.06
N GLU A 34 -25.74 17.35 19.08
CA GLU A 34 -26.56 16.18 19.34
C GLU A 34 -25.91 14.94 18.69
N GLU A 35 -25.94 13.87 19.45
CA GLU A 35 -25.21 12.61 19.30
C GLU A 35 -25.59 11.87 18.01
N GLU A 36 -24.69 11.70 17.04
CA GLU A 36 -24.94 10.64 16.03
C GLU A 36 -23.71 10.04 15.30
N SER A 37 -22.46 10.36 15.68
CA SER A 37 -21.32 9.53 15.25
C SER A 37 -20.21 9.43 16.29
N GLY A 38 -19.66 8.23 16.50
CA GLY A 38 -18.53 8.00 17.42
C GLY A 38 -17.28 8.82 17.07
N TYR A 39 -17.19 9.30 15.82
CA TYR A 39 -16.12 10.16 15.34
C TYR A 39 -16.24 11.59 15.91
N LEU A 40 -17.45 12.13 15.99
CA LEU A 40 -17.71 13.47 16.55
C LEU A 40 -17.43 13.52 18.04
N ALA A 41 -17.89 12.49 18.76
CA ALA A 41 -17.62 12.34 20.18
C ALA A 41 -16.11 12.26 20.44
N ALA A 42 -15.37 11.49 19.62
CA ALA A 42 -13.93 11.38 19.75
C ALA A 42 -13.17 12.67 19.39
N LEU A 43 -13.61 13.42 18.38
CA LEU A 43 -13.02 14.72 18.03
C LEU A 43 -13.23 15.73 19.16
N SER A 44 -14.43 15.74 19.74
CA SER A 44 -14.78 16.53 20.91
C SER A 44 -13.87 16.18 22.09
N ALA A 45 -13.69 14.90 22.40
CA ALA A 45 -12.77 14.48 23.46
C ALA A 45 -11.30 14.83 23.18
N CYS A 46 -10.86 14.84 21.91
CA CYS A 46 -9.53 15.35 21.55
C CYS A 46 -9.40 16.85 21.85
N PHE A 47 -10.46 17.62 21.59
CA PHE A 47 -10.51 19.06 21.84
C PHE A 47 -10.53 19.36 23.36
N GLU A 48 -11.35 18.64 24.13
CA GLU A 48 -11.41 18.74 25.59
C GLU A 48 -10.08 18.39 26.26
N LYS A 49 -9.34 17.43 25.70
CA LYS A 49 -8.01 17.03 26.17
C LYS A 49 -6.88 17.93 25.68
N GLY A 50 -7.20 18.98 24.92
CA GLY A 50 -6.21 19.89 24.36
C GLY A 50 -5.27 19.25 23.34
N LEU A 51 -5.64 18.12 22.74
CA LEU A 51 -4.83 17.40 21.74
C LEU A 51 -5.01 17.99 20.33
N VAL A 52 -6.08 18.73 20.10
CA VAL A 52 -6.41 19.39 18.83
C VAL A 52 -6.75 20.84 19.11
N GLU A 53 -6.23 21.74 18.28
CA GLU A 53 -6.51 23.17 18.34
C GLU A 53 -7.06 23.71 17.01
N LYS A 54 -7.81 24.81 17.09
CA LYS A 54 -8.37 25.48 15.92
C LYS A 54 -7.35 26.43 15.31
N SER A 55 -7.15 26.34 14.00
CA SER A 55 -6.29 27.22 13.19
C SER A 55 -7.10 27.80 12.04
N GLY A 56 -7.78 28.92 12.29
CA GLY A 56 -8.71 29.52 11.33
C GLY A 56 -9.94 28.65 11.10
N ALA A 57 -10.18 28.26 9.84
CA ALA A 57 -11.26 27.33 9.47
C ALA A 57 -10.89 25.85 9.67
N PHE A 58 -9.65 25.56 10.10
CA PHE A 58 -9.10 24.20 10.17
C PHE A 58 -8.88 23.76 11.61
N LEU A 59 -8.82 22.44 11.80
CA LEU A 59 -8.29 21.82 13.00
C LEU A 59 -6.87 21.35 12.71
N LYS A 60 -5.99 21.51 13.69
CA LYS A 60 -4.62 20.98 13.65
C LYS A 60 -4.27 20.38 15.01
N LEU A 61 -3.22 19.56 15.04
CA LEU A 61 -2.68 19.07 16.30
C LEU A 61 -2.07 20.20 17.12
N SER A 62 -2.34 20.21 18.42
CA SER A 62 -1.58 21.00 19.39
C SER A 62 -0.21 20.34 19.65
N ASN A 63 0.66 21.03 20.40
CA ASN A 63 1.90 20.43 20.86
C ASN A 63 1.64 19.22 21.78
N GLU A 64 0.64 19.27 22.67
CA GLU A 64 0.24 18.10 23.46
C GLU A 64 -0.26 16.96 22.58
N GLY A 65 -1.02 17.26 21.51
CA GLY A 65 -1.45 16.26 20.53
C GLY A 65 -0.29 15.58 19.82
N ILE A 66 0.73 16.36 19.42
CA ILE A 66 1.95 15.84 18.80
C ILE A 66 2.71 14.94 19.79
N SER A 67 2.93 15.38 21.03
CA SER A 67 3.58 14.58 22.06
C SER A 67 2.80 13.30 22.38
N TRP A 68 1.47 13.39 22.47
CA TRP A 68 0.61 12.24 22.71
C TRP A 68 0.72 11.20 21.60
N ILE A 69 0.74 11.64 20.34
CA ILE A 69 0.99 10.74 19.20
C ILE A 69 2.38 10.12 19.31
N GLN A 70 3.41 10.89 19.65
CA GLN A 70 4.79 10.38 19.78
C GLN A 70 4.89 9.28 20.86
N GLU A 71 4.26 9.50 22.01
CA GLU A 71 4.22 8.52 23.12
C GLU A 71 3.44 7.25 22.77
N ASN A 72 2.41 7.38 21.94
CA ASN A 72 1.51 6.28 21.57
C ASN A 72 1.74 5.74 20.14
N ASN A 73 2.78 6.19 19.44
CA ASN A 73 2.99 5.97 18.00
C ASN A 73 3.00 4.48 17.62
N ALA A 74 3.53 3.63 18.50
CA ALA A 74 3.57 2.19 18.30
C ALA A 74 2.16 1.58 18.15
N GLU A 75 1.15 2.07 18.88
CA GLU A 75 -0.22 1.55 18.77
C GLU A 75 -0.85 1.86 17.40
N PHE A 76 -0.29 2.80 16.65
CA PHE A 76 -0.85 3.27 15.39
C PHE A 76 -0.02 2.87 14.18
N SER A 77 1.13 2.24 14.36
CA SER A 77 1.86 1.65 13.24
C SER A 77 1.36 0.26 12.88
N VAL A 78 1.67 -0.18 11.67
CA VAL A 78 1.76 -1.61 11.34
C VAL A 78 3.15 -2.09 11.77
N GLU A 79 3.20 -3.25 12.42
CA GLU A 79 4.46 -3.87 12.82
C GLU A 79 5.32 -4.10 11.56
N LYS A 80 6.56 -3.59 11.59
CA LYS A 80 7.53 -3.90 10.54
C LYS A 80 8.00 -5.33 10.75
N ASP A 81 7.94 -6.13 9.70
CA ASP A 81 8.48 -7.49 9.73
C ASP A 81 9.97 -7.39 10.07
N LEU A 82 10.38 -7.96 11.22
CA LEU A 82 11.79 -8.16 11.56
C LEU A 82 12.31 -9.31 10.71
N GLU A 83 12.43 -9.07 9.40
CA GLU A 83 13.21 -9.93 8.53
C GLU A 83 14.66 -9.80 9.00
N HIS A 84 15.29 -10.92 9.38
CA HIS A 84 16.74 -10.91 9.56
C HIS A 84 17.34 -10.41 8.25
N SER A 85 18.12 -9.33 8.34
CA SER A 85 19.04 -8.87 7.30
C SER A 85 20.19 -9.87 7.11
N GLY A 86 19.86 -11.16 6.99
CA GLY A 86 20.70 -12.17 6.39
C GLY A 86 20.23 -12.30 4.96
N ASP A 87 20.81 -11.49 4.09
CA ASP A 87 20.71 -11.63 2.64
C ASP A 87 19.28 -11.85 2.11
N SER A 88 18.42 -10.84 2.23
CA SER A 88 17.20 -10.73 1.43
C SER A 88 17.52 -10.37 -0.03
N GLY A 89 18.74 -10.68 -0.51
CA GLY A 89 18.88 -11.16 -1.87
C GLY A 89 18.16 -12.50 -1.95
N ALA A 90 16.84 -12.47 -2.15
CA ALA A 90 16.15 -13.60 -2.74
C ALA A 90 16.77 -13.83 -4.13
N GLN A 91 17.93 -14.48 -4.16
CA GLN A 91 18.44 -15.18 -5.31
C GLN A 91 17.31 -16.12 -5.67
N PRO A 92 16.68 -15.97 -6.83
CA PRO A 92 15.61 -16.87 -7.21
C PRO A 92 16.13 -18.30 -7.05
N THR A 93 15.43 -19.10 -6.25
CA THR A 93 15.83 -20.48 -5.90
C THR A 93 15.92 -21.38 -7.13
N LYS A 94 15.47 -20.89 -8.29
CA LYS A 94 15.79 -21.44 -9.62
C LYS A 94 16.21 -20.31 -10.57
N PRO A 95 17.38 -20.37 -11.20
CA PRO A 95 17.72 -19.44 -12.28
C PRO A 95 16.66 -19.55 -13.38
N TYR A 96 16.08 -18.41 -13.78
CA TYR A 96 15.27 -18.37 -14.99
C TYR A 96 16.19 -18.46 -16.20
N ASP A 97 15.67 -18.99 -17.30
CA ASP A 97 16.42 -19.03 -18.56
C ASP A 97 16.63 -17.59 -19.07
N VAL A 98 17.84 -17.08 -18.88
CA VAL A 98 18.26 -15.73 -19.27
C VAL A 98 18.10 -15.53 -20.79
N ALA A 99 18.17 -16.60 -21.58
CA ALA A 99 17.95 -16.54 -23.03
C ALA A 99 16.52 -16.12 -23.41
N LYS A 100 15.56 -16.19 -22.48
CA LYS A 100 14.17 -15.75 -22.69
C LYS A 100 13.95 -14.28 -22.34
N LEU A 101 14.94 -13.57 -21.83
CA LEU A 101 14.87 -12.14 -21.60
C LEU A 101 15.00 -11.40 -22.93
N LYS A 102 13.87 -10.91 -23.45
CA LYS A 102 13.82 -10.16 -24.71
C LYS A 102 13.55 -8.69 -24.40
N MET A 103 14.60 -7.87 -24.56
CA MET A 103 14.49 -6.42 -24.52
C MET A 103 14.71 -5.84 -25.92
N GLU A 104 13.82 -4.95 -26.34
CA GLU A 104 14.00 -4.13 -27.53
C GLU A 104 14.40 -2.72 -27.12
N THR A 105 15.44 -2.17 -27.75
CA THR A 105 15.81 -0.76 -27.55
C THR A 105 15.09 0.10 -28.58
N LYS A 106 14.38 1.12 -28.11
CA LYS A 106 13.60 2.01 -28.98
C LYS A 106 13.84 3.47 -28.60
N PRO A 107 14.59 4.24 -29.42
CA PRO A 107 14.66 5.68 -29.25
C PRO A 107 13.34 6.32 -29.69
N LEU A 108 12.83 7.25 -28.90
CA LEU A 108 11.70 8.11 -29.28
C LEU A 108 12.06 9.56 -28.94
N SER A 109 11.68 10.51 -29.80
CA SER A 109 11.70 11.91 -29.38
C SER A 109 10.68 12.15 -28.26
N VAL A 110 10.86 13.23 -27.51
CA VAL A 110 9.87 13.65 -26.51
C VAL A 110 8.50 13.85 -27.15
N PHE A 111 8.44 14.48 -28.32
CA PHE A 111 7.20 14.63 -29.09
C PHE A 111 6.50 13.28 -29.35
N GLN A 112 7.26 12.27 -29.80
CA GLN A 112 6.72 10.94 -30.05
C GLN A 112 6.24 10.24 -28.77
N ALA A 113 6.99 10.37 -27.68
CA ALA A 113 6.61 9.80 -26.39
C ALA A 113 5.32 10.45 -25.84
N LEU A 114 5.21 11.78 -25.90
CA LEU A 114 4.01 12.52 -25.50
C LEU A 114 2.80 12.14 -26.35
N ARG A 115 2.97 11.97 -27.67
CA ARG A 115 1.89 11.49 -28.54
C ARG A 115 1.39 10.09 -28.17
N LYS A 116 2.29 9.21 -27.72
CA LYS A 116 1.90 7.87 -27.21
C LYS A 116 1.12 7.97 -25.91
N ILE A 117 1.47 8.89 -25.03
CA ILE A 117 0.73 9.18 -23.80
C ILE A 117 -0.69 9.67 -24.11
N GLU A 118 -0.83 10.65 -25.02
CA GLU A 118 -2.13 11.20 -25.45
C GLU A 118 -3.05 10.14 -26.06
N ARG A 119 -2.48 9.13 -26.73
CA ARG A 119 -3.20 7.99 -27.30
C ARG A 119 -3.51 6.87 -26.30
N ALA A 120 -3.16 7.07 -25.02
CA ALA A 120 -3.22 6.06 -23.97
C ALA A 120 -2.43 4.77 -24.32
N GLU A 121 -1.43 4.87 -25.20
CA GLU A 121 -0.50 3.79 -25.49
C GLU A 121 0.54 3.67 -24.36
N ILE A 122 0.96 4.79 -23.76
CA ILE A 122 1.77 4.81 -22.53
C ILE A 122 0.86 5.23 -21.38
N ASP A 123 0.73 4.37 -20.38
CA ASP A 123 -0.04 4.66 -19.18
C ASP A 123 0.83 5.44 -18.16
N LEU A 124 0.48 6.72 -17.93
CA LEU A 124 1.11 7.57 -16.90
C LEU A 124 0.40 7.53 -15.55
N SER A 125 -0.70 6.78 -15.44
CA SER A 125 -1.46 6.63 -14.19
C SER A 125 -1.77 5.17 -13.88
N PRO A 126 -0.79 4.24 -14.00
CA PRO A 126 -1.06 2.88 -13.60
C PRO A 126 -1.35 2.81 -12.11
N GLU A 127 -2.39 2.08 -11.71
CA GLU A 127 -2.90 2.02 -10.32
C GLU A 127 -1.86 1.56 -9.27
N PHE A 128 -0.70 1.05 -9.70
CA PHE A 128 0.41 0.69 -8.83
C PHE A 128 1.50 1.75 -8.67
N GLN A 129 1.60 2.75 -9.54
CA GLN A 129 2.68 3.72 -9.41
C GLN A 129 2.27 4.88 -8.52
N ARG A 130 3.27 5.44 -7.85
CA ARG A 130 3.11 6.52 -6.88
C ARG A 130 2.29 7.65 -7.46
N ALA A 131 1.53 8.33 -6.60
CA ALA A 131 1.16 9.71 -6.87
C ALA A 131 2.42 10.48 -7.32
N PHE A 132 2.28 11.39 -8.27
CA PHE A 132 3.40 12.20 -8.71
C PHE A 132 4.02 12.94 -7.51
N VAL A 133 5.32 12.72 -7.24
CA VAL A 133 6.00 13.21 -6.01
C VAL A 133 7.13 14.19 -6.28
N TRP A 134 7.44 14.50 -7.54
CA TRP A 134 8.45 15.50 -7.85
C TRP A 134 7.91 16.91 -7.59
N ASP A 135 8.65 17.69 -6.80
CA ASP A 135 8.41 19.13 -6.67
C ASP A 135 8.72 19.87 -7.99
N GLU A 136 8.23 21.10 -8.13
CA GLU A 136 8.46 21.91 -9.34
C GLU A 136 9.94 22.23 -9.58
N LEU A 137 10.76 22.25 -8.52
CA LEU A 137 12.20 22.45 -8.63
C LEU A 137 12.85 21.29 -9.39
N LYS A 138 12.64 20.04 -8.96
CA LYS A 138 13.16 18.83 -9.65
C LYS A 138 12.64 18.73 -11.08
N GLN A 139 11.37 19.07 -11.29
CA GLN A 139 10.77 19.13 -12.62
C GLN A 139 11.49 20.13 -13.52
N SER A 140 11.73 21.34 -13.02
CA SER A 140 12.42 22.40 -13.77
C SER A 140 13.88 22.01 -14.10
N ARG A 141 14.57 21.33 -13.18
CA ARG A 141 15.92 20.77 -13.42
C ARG A 141 15.97 19.73 -14.52
N LEU A 142 14.93 18.90 -14.65
CA LEU A 142 14.83 17.95 -15.75
C LEU A 142 14.75 18.70 -17.10
N ILE A 143 13.88 19.70 -17.20
CA ILE A 143 13.71 20.49 -18.42
C ILE A 143 15.00 21.23 -18.78
N GLU A 144 15.66 21.85 -17.80
CA GLU A 144 16.96 22.51 -18.00
C GLU A 144 18.01 21.54 -18.53
N SER A 145 18.10 20.33 -17.95
CA SER A 145 19.03 19.29 -18.39
C SER A 145 18.85 18.95 -19.87
N MET A 146 17.61 18.90 -20.36
CA MET A 146 17.32 18.62 -21.76
C MET A 146 17.75 19.76 -22.68
N ILE A 147 17.44 21.00 -22.30
CA ILE A 147 17.82 22.18 -23.08
C ILE A 147 19.34 22.27 -23.22
N ILE A 148 20.09 21.97 -22.15
CA ILE A 148 21.56 21.97 -22.16
C ILE A 148 22.17 20.63 -22.64
N LYS A 149 21.35 19.73 -23.20
CA LYS A 149 21.76 18.47 -23.84
C LYS A 149 22.46 17.46 -22.90
N ILE A 150 22.10 17.46 -21.62
CA ILE A 150 22.49 16.39 -20.69
C ILE A 150 21.62 15.15 -20.98
N PRO A 151 22.23 13.97 -21.21
CA PRO A 151 21.49 12.76 -21.50
C PRO A 151 20.64 12.33 -20.30
N LEU A 152 19.37 12.00 -20.56
CA LEU A 152 18.50 11.44 -19.54
C LEU A 152 18.79 9.95 -19.35
N PRO A 153 18.60 9.40 -18.13
CA PRO A 153 18.64 7.95 -17.94
C PRO A 153 17.62 7.25 -18.86
N ALA A 154 17.85 5.97 -19.15
CA ALA A 154 16.90 5.22 -19.96
C ALA A 154 15.52 5.06 -19.27
N PHE A 155 14.50 4.76 -20.06
CA PHE A 155 13.15 4.44 -19.62
C PHE A 155 12.95 2.94 -19.80
N TYR A 156 12.37 2.28 -18.80
CA TYR A 156 12.08 0.85 -18.87
C TYR A 156 10.58 0.66 -18.97
N ILE A 157 10.13 -0.16 -19.92
CA ILE A 157 8.72 -0.35 -20.23
C ILE A 157 8.40 -1.83 -20.25
N ASP A 158 7.28 -2.22 -19.65
CA ASP A 158 6.62 -3.48 -19.95
C ASP A 158 5.73 -3.29 -21.19
N ALA A 159 6.21 -3.78 -22.33
CA ALA A 159 5.55 -3.74 -23.63
C ALA A 159 4.98 -5.12 -24.01
N THR A 160 4.63 -5.95 -23.01
CA THR A 160 4.06 -7.28 -23.27
C THR A 160 2.66 -7.26 -23.88
N THR A 161 1.96 -6.13 -23.82
CA THR A 161 0.77 -5.90 -24.64
C THR A 161 1.13 -4.96 -25.79
N ALA A 162 0.69 -5.28 -27.00
CA ALA A 162 1.02 -4.48 -28.19
C ALA A 162 0.43 -3.06 -28.14
N VAL A 163 -0.62 -2.86 -27.35
CA VAL A 163 -1.42 -1.63 -27.32
C VAL A 163 -1.13 -0.77 -26.10
N ARG A 164 -0.70 -1.36 -24.97
CA ARG A 164 -0.47 -0.66 -23.71
C ARG A 164 0.93 -0.93 -23.16
N TRP A 165 1.68 0.15 -22.99
CA TRP A 165 3.00 0.22 -22.40
C TRP A 165 2.88 0.65 -20.95
N ILE A 166 3.34 -0.22 -20.07
CA ILE A 166 3.37 0.05 -18.63
C ILE A 166 4.77 0.56 -18.30
N VAL A 167 4.86 1.78 -17.76
CA VAL A 167 6.15 2.35 -17.36
C VAL A 167 6.69 1.60 -16.15
N VAL A 168 7.93 1.14 -16.20
CA VAL A 168 8.62 0.45 -15.09
C VAL A 168 9.52 1.41 -14.34
N ASP A 169 10.25 2.24 -15.10
CA ASP A 169 11.08 3.33 -14.61
C ASP A 169 10.94 4.55 -15.53
N GLY A 170 11.08 5.74 -14.95
CA GLY A 170 11.00 7.01 -15.67
C GLY A 170 9.61 7.65 -15.67
N LEU A 171 8.65 7.12 -14.89
CA LEU A 171 7.31 7.69 -14.78
C LEU A 171 7.35 9.18 -14.42
N GLN A 172 8.04 9.56 -13.33
CA GLN A 172 8.10 10.96 -12.89
C GLN A 172 8.68 11.87 -13.98
N ARG A 173 9.64 11.37 -14.77
CA ARG A 173 10.22 12.11 -15.89
C ARG A 173 9.20 12.28 -17.03
N LEU A 174 8.52 11.21 -17.45
CA LEU A 174 7.46 11.30 -18.47
C LEU A 174 6.28 12.17 -18.02
N THR A 175 5.84 12.04 -16.78
CA THR A 175 4.78 12.88 -16.21
C THR A 175 5.21 14.35 -16.18
N THR A 176 6.46 14.65 -15.79
CA THR A 176 6.99 16.02 -15.85
C THR A 176 6.92 16.59 -17.26
N LEU A 177 7.37 15.82 -18.26
CA LEU A 177 7.33 16.24 -19.67
C LEU A 177 5.90 16.50 -20.14
N TYR A 178 4.96 15.62 -19.79
CA TYR A 178 3.56 15.80 -20.14
C TYR A 178 2.94 17.02 -19.45
N ARG A 179 3.20 17.21 -18.15
CA ARG A 179 2.73 18.36 -17.38
C ARG A 179 3.28 19.69 -17.90
N TYR A 180 4.54 19.73 -18.31
CA TYR A 180 5.17 20.95 -18.83
C TYR A 180 4.77 21.23 -20.28
N CYS A 181 4.95 20.26 -21.18
CA CYS A 181 4.83 20.47 -22.63
C CYS A 181 3.38 20.39 -23.15
N ARG A 182 2.45 19.77 -22.41
CA ARG A 182 1.05 19.62 -22.83
C ARG A 182 0.06 20.32 -21.91
N LEU A 183 0.11 20.03 -20.61
CA LEU A 183 -0.83 20.62 -19.66
C LEU A 183 -0.47 22.05 -19.27
N GLN A 184 0.82 22.40 -19.34
CA GLN A 184 1.38 23.65 -18.86
C GLN A 184 1.03 23.95 -17.38
N ASP A 185 1.08 22.91 -16.55
CA ASP A 185 0.67 22.96 -15.14
C ASP A 185 1.58 23.84 -14.27
N PHE A 186 2.83 24.05 -14.68
CA PHE A 186 3.83 24.77 -13.89
C PHE A 186 4.75 25.61 -14.79
N ALA A 187 5.38 26.61 -14.20
CA ALA A 187 6.42 27.41 -14.83
C ALA A 187 7.80 27.01 -14.31
N LEU A 188 8.84 27.16 -15.12
CA LEU A 188 10.20 26.80 -14.71
C LEU A 188 10.63 27.62 -13.49
N SER A 189 11.24 26.97 -12.52
CA SER A 189 11.71 27.64 -11.30
C SER A 189 13.03 27.06 -10.81
N GLY A 190 13.81 27.93 -10.16
CA GLY A 190 15.09 27.57 -9.57
C GLY A 190 16.04 26.91 -10.56
N LEU A 191 16.19 27.44 -11.78
CA LEU A 191 17.22 27.03 -12.77
C LEU A 191 18.64 27.48 -12.35
N GLN A 192 19.70 26.86 -12.88
CA GLN A 192 21.13 27.14 -12.54
C GLN A 192 21.86 27.84 -13.68
N PHE A 193 21.61 27.36 -14.91
CA PHE A 193 22.30 27.80 -16.10
C PHE A 193 21.42 28.75 -16.91
N LEU A 194 20.13 28.41 -17.06
CA LEU A 194 19.18 29.14 -17.89
C LEU A 194 18.23 29.97 -17.05
N THR A 195 18.80 30.78 -16.14
CA THR A 195 18.02 31.52 -15.13
C THR A 195 17.01 32.51 -15.71
N GLU A 196 17.22 32.96 -16.94
CA GLU A 196 16.33 33.80 -17.73
C GLU A 196 15.02 33.11 -18.16
N LEU A 197 14.98 31.78 -18.08
CA LEU A 197 13.77 30.99 -18.36
C LEU A 197 12.92 30.75 -17.10
N ASN A 198 13.39 31.16 -15.91
CA ASN A 198 12.56 31.09 -14.71
C ASN A 198 11.27 31.92 -14.89
N GLY A 199 10.15 31.38 -14.42
CA GLY A 199 8.82 31.96 -14.54
C GLY A 199 8.11 31.66 -15.86
N LYS A 200 8.79 31.03 -16.84
CA LYS A 200 8.19 30.70 -18.14
C LYS A 200 7.54 29.33 -18.16
N LYS A 201 6.37 29.25 -18.80
CA LYS A 201 5.73 28.02 -19.26
C LYS A 201 6.25 27.61 -20.63
N PHE A 202 5.87 26.42 -21.08
CA PHE A 202 6.36 25.84 -22.33
C PHE A 202 6.06 26.72 -23.56
N ASP A 203 4.87 27.31 -23.66
CA ASP A 203 4.46 28.18 -24.76
C ASP A 203 5.15 29.55 -24.77
N GLU A 204 5.62 30.02 -23.61
CA GLU A 204 6.40 31.25 -23.44
C GLU A 204 7.89 31.09 -23.77
N LEU A 205 8.33 29.85 -24.01
CA LEU A 205 9.71 29.59 -24.42
C LEU A 205 9.98 30.05 -25.87
N PRO A 206 11.16 30.63 -26.13
CA PRO A 206 11.69 30.80 -27.49
C PRO A 206 11.63 29.49 -28.32
N PRO A 207 11.36 29.57 -29.63
CA PRO A 207 11.17 28.39 -30.49
C PRO A 207 12.32 27.38 -30.42
N GLU A 208 13.56 27.84 -30.32
CA GLU A 208 14.76 27.00 -30.24
C GLU A 208 14.74 26.06 -29.03
N TYR A 209 14.20 26.49 -27.89
CA TYR A 209 14.11 25.66 -26.70
C TYR A 209 12.97 24.64 -26.79
N LYS A 210 11.88 24.99 -27.48
CA LYS A 210 10.79 24.04 -27.77
C LYS A 210 11.30 22.90 -28.65
N VAL A 211 12.02 23.23 -29.72
CA VAL A 211 12.68 22.24 -30.61
C VAL A 211 13.68 21.39 -29.84
N ALA A 212 14.52 22.01 -28.99
CA ALA A 212 15.48 21.28 -28.16
C ALA A 212 14.80 20.23 -27.25
N ILE A 213 13.67 20.60 -26.65
CA ILE A 213 12.92 19.72 -25.75
C ILE A 213 12.16 18.63 -26.53
N GLU A 214 11.35 18.99 -27.53
CA GLU A 214 10.41 18.07 -28.17
C GLU A 214 11.02 17.20 -29.26
N ASP A 215 11.90 17.78 -30.08
CA ASP A 215 12.41 17.16 -31.30
C ASP A 215 13.83 16.62 -31.11
N ASP A 216 14.75 17.43 -30.57
CA ASP A 216 16.16 17.06 -30.45
C ASP A 216 16.41 16.05 -29.32
N THR A 217 15.65 16.14 -28.22
CA THR A 217 15.84 15.24 -27.08
C THR A 217 15.29 13.85 -27.39
N GLN A 218 16.19 12.86 -27.45
CA GLN A 218 15.87 11.45 -27.64
C GLN A 218 15.79 10.72 -26.29
N LEU A 219 14.63 10.12 -26.03
CA LEU A 219 14.39 9.25 -24.88
C LEU A 219 14.66 7.80 -25.28
N MET A 220 15.58 7.16 -24.58
CA MET A 220 15.94 5.76 -24.82
C MET A 220 15.02 4.83 -24.03
N PHE A 221 14.15 4.09 -24.72
CA PHE A 221 13.27 3.09 -24.11
C PHE A 221 13.84 1.67 -24.24
N TYR A 222 13.84 0.92 -23.14
CA TYR A 222 14.07 -0.52 -23.10
C TYR A 222 12.75 -1.24 -22.86
N ASN A 223 12.21 -1.82 -23.93
CA ASN A 223 10.91 -2.47 -23.96
C ASN A 223 11.04 -3.96 -23.66
N LEU A 224 10.41 -4.40 -22.57
CA LEU A 224 10.24 -5.82 -22.27
C LEU A 224 9.20 -6.43 -23.19
N MET A 225 9.65 -7.36 -24.02
CA MET A 225 8.83 -7.93 -25.08
C MET A 225 7.98 -9.11 -24.58
N PRO A 226 6.86 -9.43 -25.27
CA PRO A 226 6.07 -10.63 -25.01
C PRO A 226 6.92 -11.90 -24.92
N GLY A 227 6.57 -12.78 -23.98
CA GLY A 227 7.31 -14.02 -23.71
C GLY A 227 8.43 -13.91 -22.67
N THR A 228 8.70 -12.70 -22.16
CA THR A 228 9.62 -12.51 -21.02
C THR A 228 9.04 -13.16 -19.76
N PRO A 229 9.77 -14.05 -19.06
CA PRO A 229 9.28 -14.72 -17.85
C PRO A 229 8.90 -13.73 -16.73
N PRO A 230 7.84 -13.97 -15.95
CA PRO A 230 7.41 -13.08 -14.86
C PRO A 230 8.52 -12.75 -13.84
N LEU A 231 9.32 -13.76 -13.48
CA LEU A 231 10.45 -13.61 -12.56
C LEU A 231 11.56 -12.69 -13.12
N ALA A 232 11.79 -12.74 -14.43
CA ALA A 232 12.74 -11.86 -15.10
C ALA A 232 12.22 -10.40 -15.08
N LYS A 233 10.92 -10.20 -15.37
CA LYS A 233 10.28 -8.88 -15.23
C LYS A 233 10.45 -8.35 -13.80
N TYR A 234 10.09 -9.14 -12.79
CA TYR A 234 10.26 -8.76 -11.38
C TYR A 234 11.70 -8.35 -11.06
N THR A 235 12.68 -9.12 -11.51
CA THR A 235 14.12 -8.84 -11.30
C THR A 235 14.55 -7.52 -11.94
N ILE A 236 14.04 -7.19 -13.12
CA ILE A 236 14.32 -5.91 -13.77
C ILE A 236 13.66 -4.77 -13.00
N PHE A 237 12.39 -4.93 -12.62
CA PHE A 237 11.66 -3.92 -11.85
C PHE A 237 12.37 -3.61 -10.53
N SER A 238 12.86 -4.63 -9.82
CA SER A 238 13.56 -4.46 -8.54
C SER A 238 14.97 -3.86 -8.71
N ARG A 239 15.70 -4.21 -9.77
CA ARG A 239 17.08 -3.72 -10.00
C ARG A 239 17.16 -2.32 -10.61
N VAL A 240 16.26 -2.00 -11.53
CA VAL A 240 16.27 -0.72 -12.24
C VAL A 240 15.81 0.43 -11.34
N ASN A 241 14.83 0.18 -10.47
CA ASN A 241 14.28 1.20 -9.56
C ASN A 241 15.22 1.57 -8.38
N THR A 242 16.52 1.26 -8.47
CA THR A 242 17.51 1.45 -7.38
C THR A 242 18.07 2.86 -7.27
N GLY A 243 18.00 3.69 -8.32
CA GLY A 243 18.50 5.07 -8.31
C GLY A 243 17.56 6.12 -7.68
N GLY A 244 16.32 5.74 -7.36
CA GLY A 244 15.32 6.58 -6.69
C GLY A 244 14.69 5.88 -5.49
N MET A 245 13.55 6.39 -4.98
CA MET A 245 12.78 5.63 -3.99
C MET A 245 12.34 4.30 -4.66
N GLN A 246 12.61 3.15 -4.03
CA GLN A 246 12.36 1.82 -4.60
C GLN A 246 10.86 1.46 -4.51
N LEU A 247 10.34 0.66 -5.46
CA LEU A 247 8.99 0.10 -5.35
C LEU A 247 8.96 -0.98 -4.24
N THR A 248 7.85 -1.08 -3.50
CA THR A 248 7.63 -2.22 -2.58
C THR A 248 7.40 -3.50 -3.37
N PRO A 249 7.62 -4.68 -2.77
CA PRO A 249 7.23 -5.95 -3.38
C PRO A 249 5.75 -5.96 -3.82
N GLN A 250 4.84 -5.41 -3.02
CA GLN A 250 3.42 -5.29 -3.40
C GLN A 250 3.18 -4.38 -4.60
N GLU A 251 3.88 -3.25 -4.70
CA GLU A 251 3.78 -2.35 -5.86
C GLU A 251 4.22 -3.09 -7.14
N ILE A 252 5.30 -3.87 -7.07
CA ILE A 252 5.75 -4.71 -8.20
C ILE A 252 4.73 -5.82 -8.51
N ARG A 253 4.20 -6.52 -7.49
CA ARG A 253 3.18 -7.57 -7.70
C ARG A 253 1.93 -7.02 -8.35
N HIS A 254 1.44 -5.87 -7.91
CA HIS A 254 0.30 -5.21 -8.50
C HIS A 254 0.59 -4.83 -9.96
N ALA A 255 1.79 -4.33 -10.27
CA ALA A 255 2.19 -3.99 -11.65
C ALA A 255 2.14 -5.19 -12.60
N LEU A 256 2.67 -6.32 -12.14
CA LEU A 256 2.86 -7.51 -12.97
C LEU A 256 1.60 -8.38 -13.09
N ASN A 257 0.62 -8.21 -12.18
CA ASN A 257 -0.56 -9.08 -12.09
C ASN A 257 -1.88 -8.28 -12.14
N GLN A 258 -1.96 -7.29 -13.03
CA GLN A 258 -3.17 -6.50 -13.31
C GLN A 258 -4.38 -7.41 -13.61
N GLY A 259 -5.56 -7.03 -13.13
CA GLY A 259 -6.80 -7.76 -13.42
C GLY A 259 -7.86 -7.65 -12.32
N PRO A 260 -8.83 -8.56 -12.29
CA PRO A 260 -9.88 -8.58 -11.26
C PRO A 260 -9.34 -8.60 -9.82
N CYS A 261 -8.19 -9.22 -9.58
CA CYS A 261 -7.56 -9.28 -8.26
C CYS A 261 -7.13 -7.89 -7.76
N THR A 262 -6.50 -7.07 -8.60
CA THR A 262 -6.03 -5.74 -8.18
C THR A 262 -7.18 -4.82 -7.82
N GLU A 263 -8.28 -4.89 -8.58
CA GLU A 263 -9.52 -4.17 -8.30
C GLU A 263 -10.19 -4.68 -7.02
N LEU A 264 -10.29 -6.00 -6.84
CA LEU A 264 -10.83 -6.61 -5.63
C LEU A 264 -10.09 -6.12 -4.37
N LEU A 265 -8.74 -6.22 -4.36
CA LEU A 265 -7.91 -5.75 -3.23
C LEU A 265 -8.14 -4.27 -2.93
N ARG A 266 -8.28 -3.44 -3.96
CA ARG A 266 -8.55 -2.00 -3.83
C ARG A 266 -9.92 -1.74 -3.20
N ARG A 267 -10.96 -2.48 -3.59
CA ARG A 267 -12.31 -2.35 -3.02
C ARG A 267 -12.33 -2.75 -1.54
N MET A 268 -11.75 -3.91 -1.20
CA MET A 268 -11.67 -4.36 0.19
C MET A 268 -10.85 -3.42 1.08
N ALA A 269 -9.74 -2.87 0.58
CA ALA A 269 -8.93 -1.91 1.34
C ALA A 269 -9.67 -0.62 1.70
N LYS A 270 -10.65 -0.21 0.88
CA LYS A 270 -11.48 0.97 1.11
C LYS A 270 -12.77 0.65 1.87
N SER A 271 -13.04 -0.61 2.21
CA SER A 271 -14.29 -1.01 2.81
C SER A 271 -14.39 -0.52 4.27
N PRO A 272 -15.59 -0.15 4.75
CA PRO A 272 -15.80 0.22 6.15
C PRO A 272 -15.38 -0.90 7.11
N GLU A 273 -15.62 -2.16 6.76
CA GLU A 273 -15.27 -3.33 7.56
C GLU A 273 -13.77 -3.43 7.77
N PHE A 274 -12.98 -3.29 6.70
CA PHE A 274 -11.52 -3.31 6.78
C PHE A 274 -10.97 -2.12 7.57
N LEU A 275 -11.42 -0.91 7.25
CA LEU A 275 -10.99 0.30 7.95
C LEU A 275 -11.33 0.23 9.44
N SER A 276 -12.48 -0.33 9.79
CA SER A 276 -12.92 -0.45 11.17
C SER A 276 -12.19 -1.55 11.94
N ALA A 277 -11.90 -2.69 11.30
CA ALA A 277 -11.17 -3.80 11.91
C ALA A 277 -9.66 -3.51 12.07
N THR A 278 -9.09 -2.72 11.15
CA THR A 278 -7.67 -2.28 11.22
C THR A 278 -7.50 -0.93 11.89
N GLN A 279 -8.60 -0.24 12.22
CA GLN A 279 -8.59 1.12 12.78
C GLN A 279 -7.90 2.14 11.85
N GLY A 280 -7.90 1.91 10.54
CA GLY A 280 -7.32 2.81 9.54
C GLY A 280 -5.80 3.00 9.62
N VAL A 281 -5.08 2.14 10.37
CA VAL A 281 -3.63 2.31 10.60
C VAL A 281 -2.76 1.84 9.44
N VAL A 282 -3.34 1.12 8.48
CA VAL A 282 -2.61 0.50 7.37
C VAL A 282 -2.55 1.46 6.19
N GLU A 283 -1.35 1.82 5.77
CA GLU A 283 -1.13 2.83 4.73
C GLU A 283 -1.47 2.33 3.31
N SER A 284 -2.28 3.12 2.60
CA SER A 284 -2.67 2.82 1.21
C SER A 284 -1.66 3.29 0.17
N LEU A 285 -0.91 4.38 0.46
CA LEU A 285 -0.02 5.03 -0.51
C LEU A 285 1.01 4.07 -1.14
N ARG A 286 1.54 3.15 -0.33
CA ARG A 286 2.53 2.13 -0.71
C ARG A 286 1.93 0.72 -0.78
N MET A 287 0.59 0.64 -0.83
CA MET A 287 -0.22 -0.57 -0.91
C MET A 287 -0.02 -1.58 0.23
N SER A 288 0.34 -1.11 1.42
CA SER A 288 0.48 -2.01 2.57
C SER A 288 -0.86 -2.65 2.95
N ASP A 289 -1.96 -1.94 2.71
CA ASP A 289 -3.34 -2.41 2.82
C ASP A 289 -3.63 -3.58 1.86
N ARG A 290 -3.30 -3.41 0.58
CA ARG A 290 -3.51 -4.44 -0.46
C ARG A 290 -2.66 -5.68 -0.17
N GLU A 291 -1.43 -5.51 0.32
CA GLU A 291 -0.57 -6.63 0.74
C GLU A 291 -1.14 -7.40 1.92
N LEU A 292 -1.63 -6.68 2.94
CA LEU A 292 -2.22 -7.28 4.12
C LEU A 292 -3.44 -8.13 3.75
N ILE A 293 -4.31 -7.61 2.89
CA ILE A 293 -5.50 -8.32 2.43
C ILE A 293 -5.13 -9.49 1.53
N LEU A 294 -4.19 -9.31 0.60
CA LEU A 294 -3.75 -10.36 -0.31
C LEU A 294 -3.17 -11.56 0.44
N ARG A 295 -2.44 -11.34 1.54
CA ARG A 295 -1.95 -12.43 2.40
C ARG A 295 -3.09 -13.24 3.01
N ALA A 296 -4.11 -12.57 3.54
CA ALA A 296 -5.28 -13.28 4.06
C ALA A 296 -6.02 -14.04 2.96
N LEU A 297 -6.19 -13.46 1.77
CA LEU A 297 -6.82 -14.14 0.64
C LEU A 297 -6.00 -15.34 0.16
N ALA A 298 -4.68 -15.24 0.10
CA ALA A 298 -3.81 -16.34 -0.33
C ALA A 298 -4.00 -17.59 0.55
N PHE A 299 -4.09 -17.40 1.87
CA PHE A 299 -4.40 -18.48 2.82
C PHE A 299 -5.90 -18.82 2.92
N THR A 300 -6.80 -18.00 2.35
CA THR A 300 -8.22 -18.34 2.23
C THR A 300 -8.46 -19.28 1.03
N LEU A 301 -7.70 -19.07 -0.05
CA LEU A 301 -7.76 -19.83 -1.29
C LEU A 301 -6.94 -21.12 -1.22
N ASN A 302 -5.85 -21.12 -0.44
CA ASN A 302 -4.91 -22.23 -0.34
C ASN A 302 -4.70 -22.59 1.12
N ASP A 303 -4.75 -23.88 1.44
CA ASP A 303 -4.48 -24.35 2.79
C ASP A 303 -3.03 -24.01 3.20
N TYR A 304 -2.82 -23.65 4.47
CA TYR A 304 -1.49 -23.26 4.96
C TYR A 304 -0.44 -24.38 4.83
N SER A 305 -0.86 -25.65 4.71
CA SER A 305 0.05 -26.77 4.45
C SER A 305 0.68 -26.73 3.06
N SER A 306 -0.01 -26.18 2.05
CA SER A 306 0.53 -26.07 0.68
C SER A 306 1.53 -24.92 0.51
N TYR A 307 1.65 -24.05 1.52
CA TYR A 307 2.61 -22.94 1.51
C TYR A 307 4.05 -23.42 1.25
N ARG A 308 4.42 -24.60 1.77
CA ARG A 308 5.75 -25.18 1.58
C ARG A 308 6.11 -25.42 0.11
N GLU A 309 5.11 -25.70 -0.71
CA GLU A 309 5.28 -26.05 -2.13
C GLU A 309 5.61 -24.82 -2.99
N HIS A 310 5.32 -23.63 -2.47
CA HIS A 310 5.49 -22.35 -3.16
C HIS A 310 6.85 -21.69 -2.90
N GLY A 311 7.66 -22.25 -1.98
CA GLY A 311 9.01 -21.78 -1.68
C GLY A 311 9.04 -20.57 -0.73
N ASP A 312 8.48 -19.45 -1.15
CA ASP A 312 8.46 -18.20 -0.39
C ASP A 312 7.12 -17.44 -0.46
N MET A 313 6.98 -16.42 0.39
CA MET A 313 5.77 -15.60 0.47
C MET A 313 5.52 -14.85 -0.83
N GLU A 314 6.56 -14.37 -1.50
CA GLU A 314 6.41 -13.60 -2.73
C GLU A 314 5.74 -14.44 -3.83
N SER A 315 6.26 -15.65 -4.06
CA SER A 315 5.73 -16.62 -5.02
C SER A 315 4.31 -17.06 -4.65
N PHE A 316 4.04 -17.25 -3.36
CA PHE A 316 2.71 -17.62 -2.86
C PHE A 316 1.67 -16.51 -3.11
N LEU A 317 2.02 -15.24 -2.88
CA LEU A 317 1.11 -14.12 -3.14
C LEU A 317 0.88 -13.91 -4.64
N VAL A 318 1.91 -14.07 -5.48
CA VAL A 318 1.75 -14.04 -6.94
C VAL A 318 0.84 -15.17 -7.41
N HIS A 319 0.97 -16.38 -6.86
CA HIS A 319 0.09 -17.49 -7.17
C HIS A 319 -1.38 -17.15 -6.85
N ALA A 320 -1.65 -16.62 -5.66
CA ALA A 320 -2.99 -16.21 -5.26
C ALA A 320 -3.58 -15.12 -6.16
N MET A 321 -2.79 -14.13 -6.58
CA MET A 321 -3.26 -13.10 -7.53
C MET A 321 -3.69 -13.72 -8.87
N ASN A 322 -2.91 -14.67 -9.38
CA ASN A 322 -3.24 -15.39 -10.62
C ASN A 322 -4.50 -16.24 -10.50
N GLN A 323 -4.68 -16.92 -9.35
CA GLN A 323 -5.92 -17.65 -9.07
C GLN A 323 -7.13 -16.71 -9.12
N VAL A 324 -7.10 -15.59 -8.37
CA VAL A 324 -8.20 -14.62 -8.33
C VAL A 324 -8.48 -14.01 -9.71
N ASN A 325 -7.44 -13.69 -10.49
CA ASN A 325 -7.60 -13.18 -11.85
C ASN A 325 -8.30 -14.17 -12.81
N ALA A 326 -8.24 -15.48 -12.52
CA ALA A 326 -8.90 -16.52 -13.29
C ALA A 326 -10.31 -16.86 -12.78
N LEU A 327 -10.75 -16.32 -11.65
CA LEU A 327 -12.06 -16.60 -11.07
C LEU A 327 -13.19 -15.86 -11.83
N PRO A 328 -14.38 -16.47 -11.94
CA PRO A 328 -15.59 -15.75 -12.36
C PRO A 328 -15.95 -14.64 -11.37
N GLU A 329 -16.58 -13.57 -11.88
CA GLU A 329 -17.01 -12.41 -11.08
C GLU A 329 -17.87 -12.78 -9.86
N ILE A 330 -18.71 -13.82 -9.97
CA ILE A 330 -19.54 -14.30 -8.86
C ILE A 330 -18.70 -14.90 -7.72
N GLU A 331 -17.63 -15.63 -8.04
CA GLU A 331 -16.73 -16.22 -7.04
C GLU A 331 -15.87 -15.14 -6.39
N ILE A 332 -15.44 -14.14 -7.16
CA ILE A 332 -14.76 -12.95 -6.64
C ILE A 332 -15.64 -12.22 -5.61
N LYS A 333 -16.94 -12.04 -5.91
CA LYS A 333 -17.89 -11.44 -4.96
C LYS A 333 -18.09 -12.31 -3.72
N ASN A 334 -18.17 -13.62 -3.87
CA ASN A 334 -18.28 -14.53 -2.72
C ASN A 334 -17.05 -14.44 -1.81
N LEU A 335 -15.85 -14.41 -2.41
CA LEU A 335 -14.59 -14.25 -1.69
C LEU A 335 -14.53 -12.93 -0.92
N GLU A 336 -15.00 -11.85 -1.55
CA GLU A 336 -15.10 -10.53 -0.93
C GLU A 336 -16.05 -10.51 0.27
N GLN A 337 -17.26 -11.10 0.14
CA GLN A 337 -18.22 -11.18 1.22
C GLN A 337 -17.74 -12.08 2.37
N GLU A 338 -17.05 -13.18 2.04
CA GLU A 338 -16.44 -14.05 3.04
C GLU A 338 -15.37 -13.29 3.83
N PHE A 339 -14.51 -12.52 3.14
CA PHE A 339 -13.51 -11.67 3.78
C PHE A 339 -14.15 -10.66 4.75
N TYR A 340 -15.18 -9.91 4.33
CA TYR A 340 -15.89 -8.96 5.18
C TYR A 340 -16.53 -9.63 6.41
N SER A 341 -17.15 -10.79 6.22
CA SER A 341 -17.72 -11.59 7.30
C SER A 341 -16.65 -12.00 8.31
N ASN A 342 -15.50 -12.48 7.84
CA ASN A 342 -14.44 -12.97 8.71
C ASN A 342 -13.76 -11.84 9.50
N ILE A 343 -13.37 -10.73 8.88
CA ILE A 343 -12.80 -9.59 9.62
C ILE A 343 -13.82 -8.99 10.61
N GLY A 344 -15.11 -9.02 10.28
CA GLY A 344 -16.19 -8.63 11.18
C GLY A 344 -16.27 -9.52 12.42
N LYS A 345 -16.11 -10.84 12.27
CA LYS A 345 -16.03 -11.78 13.41
C LYS A 345 -14.80 -11.48 14.28
N VAL A 346 -13.63 -11.28 13.67
CA VAL A 346 -12.41 -10.95 14.43
C VAL A 346 -12.57 -9.65 15.21
N ARG A 347 -13.25 -8.65 14.63
CA ARG A 347 -13.59 -7.40 15.32
C ARG A 347 -14.56 -7.60 16.48
N LYS A 348 -15.53 -8.50 16.38
CA LYS A 348 -16.41 -8.84 17.50
C LYS A 348 -15.67 -9.52 18.65
N ILE A 349 -14.69 -10.37 18.34
CA ILE A 349 -13.87 -11.06 19.36
C ILE A 349 -12.99 -10.06 20.10
N PHE A 350 -12.21 -9.27 19.36
CA PHE A 350 -11.09 -8.50 19.92
C PHE A 350 -11.33 -7.00 20.02
N GLY A 351 -12.36 -6.47 19.37
CA GLY A 351 -12.66 -5.04 19.36
C GLY A 351 -11.46 -4.20 18.92
N ILE A 352 -11.00 -3.30 19.78
CA ILE A 352 -9.84 -2.44 19.52
C ILE A 352 -8.49 -3.18 19.49
N TYR A 353 -8.47 -4.47 19.89
CA TYR A 353 -7.30 -5.34 19.89
C TYR A 353 -7.20 -6.24 18.65
N SER A 354 -8.12 -6.08 17.69
CA SER A 354 -8.10 -6.88 16.45
C SER A 354 -6.72 -6.82 15.78
N PHE A 355 -6.18 -8.01 15.51
CA PHE A 355 -4.90 -8.20 14.83
C PHE A 355 -3.69 -7.59 15.54
N ARG A 356 -3.74 -7.49 16.88
CA ARG A 356 -2.65 -6.94 17.70
C ARG A 356 -2.22 -7.95 18.76
N LYS A 357 -0.94 -7.86 19.14
CA LYS A 357 -0.41 -8.55 20.31
C LYS A 357 -0.77 -7.74 21.56
N TYR A 358 -1.18 -8.45 22.59
CA TYR A 358 -1.40 -7.94 23.93
C TYR A 358 -1.43 -9.13 24.90
N TYR A 359 -1.09 -8.87 26.16
CA TYR A 359 -0.80 -9.94 27.14
C TYR A 359 -1.77 -9.97 28.32
N MET A 360 -2.64 -8.97 28.44
CA MET A 360 -3.69 -8.92 29.46
C MET A 360 -4.89 -8.13 28.95
N LYS A 361 -6.09 -8.48 29.45
CA LYS A 361 -7.33 -7.76 29.12
C LYS A 361 -7.20 -6.30 29.57
N GLY A 362 -7.46 -5.36 28.66
CA GLY A 362 -7.26 -3.92 28.93
C GLY A 362 -5.80 -3.44 28.89
N GLY A 363 -4.85 -4.31 28.55
CA GLY A 363 -3.43 -3.95 28.45
C GLY A 363 -3.10 -3.07 27.25
N ARG A 364 -1.83 -2.64 27.17
CA ARG A 364 -1.29 -1.85 26.05
C ARG A 364 -1.42 -2.60 24.73
N ARG A 365 -1.73 -1.88 23.65
CA ARG A 365 -1.83 -2.45 22.30
C ARG A 365 -0.49 -2.41 21.61
N SER A 366 -0.09 -3.50 20.95
CA SER A 366 1.01 -3.45 20.00
C SER A 366 0.59 -2.77 18.69
N PRO A 367 1.55 -2.43 17.81
CA PRO A 367 1.27 -2.21 16.38
C PRO A 367 0.40 -3.32 15.78
N LEU A 368 -0.30 -3.02 14.67
CA LEU A 368 -1.07 -4.02 13.92
C LEU A 368 -0.11 -5.07 13.36
N ASN A 369 -0.39 -6.34 13.62
CA ASN A 369 0.48 -7.45 13.27
C ASN A 369 -0.07 -8.19 12.05
N LYS A 370 0.74 -8.25 10.96
CA LYS A 370 0.32 -8.86 9.69
C LYS A 370 0.03 -10.37 9.83
N ALA A 371 0.85 -11.10 10.60
CA ALA A 371 0.66 -12.54 10.80
C ALA A 371 -0.61 -12.87 11.58
N LEU A 372 -0.96 -12.04 12.57
CA LEU A 372 -2.25 -12.13 13.28
C LEU A 372 -3.42 -11.77 12.36
N PHE A 373 -3.25 -10.78 11.48
CA PHE A 373 -4.25 -10.45 10.45
C PHE A 373 -4.57 -11.65 9.56
N GLU A 374 -3.54 -12.26 8.99
CA GLU A 374 -3.66 -13.46 8.16
C GLU A 374 -4.40 -14.58 8.88
N VAL A 375 -3.85 -15.02 10.03
CA VAL A 375 -4.30 -16.25 10.67
C VAL A 375 -5.72 -16.10 11.21
N TRP A 376 -6.05 -14.99 11.87
CA TRP A 376 -7.38 -14.79 12.43
C TRP A 376 -8.44 -14.60 11.35
N THR A 377 -8.12 -13.94 10.24
CA THR A 377 -9.08 -13.77 9.13
C THR A 377 -9.43 -15.12 8.50
N VAL A 378 -8.48 -16.05 8.45
CA VAL A 378 -8.70 -17.38 7.85
C VAL A 378 -9.32 -18.36 8.84
N THR A 379 -8.87 -18.41 10.09
CA THR A 379 -9.29 -19.46 11.05
C THR A 379 -10.72 -19.29 11.55
N VAL A 380 -11.28 -18.07 11.53
CA VAL A 380 -12.69 -17.84 11.88
C VAL A 380 -13.67 -18.23 10.76
N LYS A 381 -13.15 -18.64 9.60
CA LYS A 381 -13.94 -19.16 8.48
C LYS A 381 -14.78 -20.36 8.94
N GLY A 382 -16.00 -20.46 8.43
CA GLY A 382 -16.92 -21.56 8.75
C GLY A 382 -17.69 -21.42 10.06
N PHE A 383 -17.25 -20.56 11.00
CA PHE A 383 -18.02 -20.28 12.22
C PHE A 383 -19.06 -19.18 11.99
N SER A 384 -20.25 -19.36 12.59
CA SER A 384 -21.31 -18.34 12.53
C SER A 384 -21.00 -17.15 13.43
N SER A 385 -21.43 -15.96 13.00
CA SER A 385 -21.23 -14.73 13.78
C SER A 385 -21.88 -14.76 15.16
N SER A 386 -22.98 -15.50 15.34
CA SER A 386 -23.66 -15.67 16.63
C SER A 386 -22.86 -16.54 17.60
N LEU A 387 -22.29 -17.64 17.11
CA LEU A 387 -21.44 -18.52 17.92
C LEU A 387 -20.17 -17.78 18.39
N ILE A 388 -19.54 -17.03 17.48
CA ILE A 388 -18.38 -16.20 17.80
C ILE A 388 -18.71 -15.17 18.89
N GLU A 389 -19.84 -14.47 18.77
CA GLU A 389 -20.27 -13.49 19.77
C GLU A 389 -20.50 -14.15 21.15
N GLN A 390 -21.13 -15.32 21.17
CA GLN A 390 -21.40 -16.07 22.40
C GLN A 390 -20.11 -16.54 23.10
N LYS A 391 -19.10 -16.95 22.32
CA LYS A 391 -17.85 -17.54 22.84
C LYS A 391 -16.68 -16.55 22.91
N LYS A 392 -16.90 -15.27 22.61
CA LYS A 392 -15.83 -14.26 22.49
C LYS A 392 -14.91 -14.19 23.72
N ASP A 393 -15.47 -14.20 24.93
CA ASP A 393 -14.67 -14.09 26.16
C ASP A 393 -13.80 -15.35 26.39
N ALA A 394 -14.30 -16.53 26.02
CA ALA A 394 -13.52 -17.77 26.06
C ALA A 394 -12.37 -17.73 25.03
N ILE A 395 -12.65 -17.26 23.81
CA ILE A 395 -11.64 -17.12 22.75
C ILE A 395 -10.54 -16.14 23.18
N VAL A 396 -10.91 -15.00 23.76
CA VAL A 396 -9.94 -14.02 24.28
C VAL A 396 -9.10 -14.62 25.41
N THR A 397 -9.70 -15.40 26.30
CA THR A 397 -8.99 -16.04 27.42
C THR A 397 -7.96 -17.06 26.92
N GLU A 398 -8.34 -17.93 25.98
CA GLU A 398 -7.41 -18.90 25.38
C GLU A 398 -6.32 -18.20 24.56
N PHE A 399 -6.65 -17.13 23.82
CA PHE A 399 -5.66 -16.33 23.09
C PHE A 399 -4.64 -15.69 24.04
N LEU A 400 -5.09 -15.04 25.12
CA LEU A 400 -4.20 -14.46 26.12
C LEU A 400 -3.35 -15.52 26.82
N THR A 401 -3.91 -16.70 27.08
CA THR A 401 -3.16 -17.82 27.64
C THR A 401 -2.04 -18.24 26.69
N ALA A 402 -2.32 -18.41 25.40
CA ALA A 402 -1.30 -18.72 24.40
C ALA A 402 -0.24 -17.63 24.28
N MET A 403 -0.63 -16.34 24.30
CA MET A 403 0.31 -15.21 24.26
C MET A 403 1.28 -15.20 25.45
N ASN A 404 0.88 -15.69 26.61
CA ASN A 404 1.72 -15.69 27.81
C ASN A 404 2.48 -17.02 28.06
N THR A 405 2.09 -18.11 27.40
CA THR A 405 2.63 -19.45 27.72
C THR A 405 3.23 -20.19 26.53
N ASP A 406 2.91 -19.81 25.29
CA ASP A 406 3.43 -20.44 24.07
C ASP A 406 4.44 -19.52 23.36
N ASP A 407 5.69 -19.56 23.81
CA ASP A 407 6.80 -18.80 23.21
C ASP A 407 6.96 -19.08 21.71
N ARG A 408 6.65 -20.30 21.25
CA ARG A 408 6.77 -20.64 19.82
C ARG A 408 5.69 -19.93 19.01
N PHE A 409 4.47 -19.83 19.55
CA PHE A 409 3.40 -19.05 18.94
C PHE A 409 3.77 -17.57 18.87
N VAL A 410 4.22 -16.97 19.98
CA VAL A 410 4.62 -15.55 20.01
C VAL A 410 5.74 -15.26 19.02
N ARG A 411 6.74 -16.15 18.91
CA ARG A 411 7.81 -16.04 17.91
C ARG A 411 7.26 -16.14 16.49
N SER A 412 6.36 -17.08 16.21
CA SER A 412 5.79 -17.29 14.86
C SER A 412 4.98 -16.11 14.32
N ILE A 413 4.56 -15.18 15.19
CA ILE A 413 3.87 -13.95 14.81
C ILE A 413 4.75 -12.70 14.96
N SER A 414 5.98 -12.80 15.49
CA SER A 414 6.84 -11.63 15.78
C SER A 414 8.10 -11.54 14.93
N ALA A 415 8.69 -12.66 14.51
CA ALA A 415 9.92 -12.68 13.75
C ALA A 415 9.92 -13.82 12.72
N SER A 416 10.56 -13.59 11.56
CA SER A 416 10.66 -14.59 10.48
C SER A 416 9.31 -15.22 10.13
N THR A 417 8.25 -14.41 10.15
CA THR A 417 6.84 -14.81 9.99
C THR A 417 6.57 -15.45 8.62
N GLY A 418 7.39 -15.15 7.61
CA GLY A 418 7.33 -15.77 6.29
C GLY A 418 7.86 -17.20 6.21
N THR A 419 8.52 -17.74 7.24
CA THR A 419 9.01 -19.13 7.20
C THR A 419 7.87 -20.14 7.30
N TYR A 420 7.99 -21.27 6.61
CA TYR A 420 6.98 -22.34 6.65
C TYR A 420 6.67 -22.79 8.09
N SER A 421 7.70 -22.98 8.92
CA SER A 421 7.51 -23.41 10.32
C SER A 421 6.76 -22.37 11.15
N ALA A 422 6.99 -21.06 10.91
CA ALA A 422 6.22 -20.00 11.55
C ALA A 422 4.76 -19.99 11.08
N VAL A 423 4.52 -20.15 9.77
CA VAL A 423 3.16 -20.25 9.20
C VAL A 423 2.41 -21.42 9.82
N GLU A 424 2.97 -22.62 9.74
CA GLU A 424 2.36 -23.83 10.29
C GLU A 424 2.07 -23.68 11.80
N LYS A 425 3.03 -23.14 12.56
CA LYS A 425 2.85 -22.95 14.01
C LYS A 425 1.72 -21.98 14.34
N ARG A 426 1.64 -20.82 13.67
CA ARG A 426 0.59 -19.82 13.97
C ARG A 426 -0.80 -20.33 13.62
N PHE A 427 -0.95 -21.02 12.50
CA PHE A 427 -2.23 -21.61 12.09
C PHE A 427 -2.67 -22.70 13.08
N LYS A 428 -1.80 -23.67 13.40
CA LYS A 428 -2.12 -24.72 14.39
C LYS A 428 -2.49 -24.16 15.77
N ALA A 429 -1.73 -23.17 16.25
CA ALA A 429 -2.01 -22.55 17.55
C ALA A 429 -3.36 -21.83 17.56
N THR A 430 -3.65 -21.04 16.52
CA THR A 430 -4.91 -20.27 16.42
C THR A 430 -6.13 -21.18 16.26
N THR A 431 -6.02 -22.25 15.47
CA THR A 431 -7.07 -23.28 15.37
C THR A 431 -7.31 -23.94 16.73
N SER A 432 -6.24 -24.31 17.45
CA SER A 432 -6.38 -24.90 18.79
C SER A 432 -7.02 -23.96 19.81
N ILE A 433 -6.71 -22.65 19.76
CA ILE A 433 -7.36 -21.62 20.59
C ILE A 433 -8.87 -21.60 20.34
N LEU A 434 -9.28 -21.58 19.07
CA LEU A 434 -10.71 -21.59 18.69
C LEU A 434 -11.39 -22.88 19.14
N GLU A 435 -10.81 -24.05 18.84
CA GLU A 435 -11.39 -25.34 19.22
C GLU A 435 -11.58 -25.47 20.74
N LYS A 436 -10.59 -25.07 21.55
CA LYS A 436 -10.71 -25.08 23.01
C LYS A 436 -11.81 -24.14 23.50
N ALA A 437 -11.83 -22.91 23.00
CA ALA A 437 -12.80 -21.91 23.42
C ALA A 437 -14.24 -22.23 22.99
N LEU A 438 -14.42 -22.94 21.88
CA LEU A 438 -15.74 -23.32 21.39
C LEU A 438 -16.28 -24.58 22.09
N ASN A 439 -15.39 -25.47 22.55
CA ASN A 439 -15.75 -26.70 23.28
C ASN A 439 -15.85 -26.53 24.81
N ALA A 440 -15.26 -25.46 25.37
CA ALA A 440 -15.47 -25.02 26.75
C ALA A 440 -16.81 -24.31 26.90
#